data_AF-A0A2J8AF86-F1
#
_entry.id   AF-A0A2J8AF86-F1
#
_cell.length_a   1.000
_cell.length_b   1.000
_cell.length_c   1.000
_cell.angle_alpha   90.00
_cell.angle_beta   90.00
_cell.angle_gamma   90.00
#
_symmetry.space_group_name_H-M   'P 1'
#
loop_
_entity.id
_entity.type
_entity.pdbx_description
1 polymer ?
#
loop_
_entity_poly.entity_id
_entity_poly.type
_entity_poly.pdbx_seq_one_letter_code
_entity_poly.pdbx_strand_id
1 'polypeptide(L)'
;MPPKKKDPVVLKPLQLVGVMAALPVTLAFFIIGALGIAVLLDTEGTSSLSRSPFGVGYRKLTQTNPFFSAMFVNGGMIGSLFCIVSLLDHVKAKKKAQQAPAIAAAAAVVAEPETKKDK
;
A
#
# COMPACT_ATOMS: atom_id res chain seq x y z
N MET A 1 19.56 14.92 15.65
CA MET A 1 18.88 15.70 14.59
C MET A 1 17.46 15.16 14.43
N PRO A 2 16.40 15.97 14.55
CA PRO A 2 15.04 15.48 14.34
C PRO A 2 14.83 15.08 12.87
N PRO A 3 14.10 13.98 12.58
CA PRO A 3 13.85 13.55 11.21
C PRO A 3 13.02 14.61 10.48
N LYS A 4 13.56 15.13 9.37
CA LYS A 4 12.81 16.01 8.46
C LYS A 4 11.57 15.25 7.98
N LYS A 5 10.38 15.76 8.30
CA LYS A 5 9.11 15.21 7.82
C LYS A 5 9.17 15.22 6.29
N LYS A 6 9.19 14.05 5.65
CA LYS A 6 9.10 13.94 4.19
C LYS A 6 7.75 14.52 3.77
N ASP A 7 7.78 15.52 2.90
CA ASP A 7 6.56 16.10 2.36
C ASP A 7 5.76 15.03 1.59
N PRO A 8 4.42 15.03 1.72
CA PRO A 8 3.58 14.02 1.10
C PRO A 8 3.66 14.13 -0.43
N VAL A 9 4.17 13.07 -1.07
CA VAL A 9 4.42 13.04 -2.51
C VAL A 9 3.12 12.80 -3.28
N VAL A 10 2.74 13.73 -4.15
CA VAL A 10 1.64 13.52 -5.09
C VAL A 10 2.12 12.58 -6.19
N LEU A 11 1.62 11.34 -6.19
CA LEU A 11 1.85 10.39 -7.29
C LEU A 11 1.41 10.96 -8.64
N LYS A 12 2.25 10.77 -9.67
CA LYS A 12 1.91 11.07 -11.06
C LYS A 12 0.79 10.11 -11.54
N PRO A 13 -0.03 10.48 -12.54
CA PRO A 13 -1.14 9.63 -13.02
C PRO A 13 -0.71 8.20 -13.39
N LEU A 14 0.42 8.06 -14.09
CA LEU A 14 0.97 6.76 -14.46
C LEU A 14 1.40 5.92 -13.23
N GLN A 15 1.95 6.57 -12.20
CA GLN A 15 2.35 5.89 -10.95
C GLN A 15 1.12 5.48 -10.14
N LEU A 16 0.06 6.29 -10.14
CA LEU A 16 -1.19 5.96 -9.45
C LEU A 16 -1.85 4.72 -10.08
N VAL A 17 -1.94 4.67 -11.41
CA VAL A 17 -2.45 3.49 -12.14
C VAL A 17 -1.57 2.26 -11.86
N GLY A 18 -0.25 2.43 -11.90
CA GLY A 18 0.69 1.35 -11.58
C GLY A 18 0.51 0.81 -10.16
N VAL A 19 0.38 1.68 -9.15
CA VAL A 19 0.19 1.27 -7.74
C VAL A 19 -1.19 0.62 -7.53
N MET A 20 -2.24 1.15 -8.16
CA MET A 20 -3.58 0.57 -8.12
C MET A 20 -3.63 -0.83 -8.74
N ALA A 21 -2.90 -1.06 -9.84
CA ALA A 21 -2.80 -2.37 -10.47
C ALA A 21 -1.85 -3.32 -9.73
N ALA A 22 -0.77 -2.81 -9.14
CA ALA A 22 0.21 -3.61 -8.41
C ALA A 22 -0.30 -4.09 -7.04
N LEU A 23 -1.19 -3.34 -6.40
CA LEU A 23 -1.75 -3.71 -5.10
C LEU A 23 -2.45 -5.09 -5.10
N PRO A 24 -3.43 -5.39 -5.98
CA PRO A 24 -4.07 -6.71 -5.99
C PRO A 24 -3.09 -7.83 -6.35
N VAL A 25 -2.12 -7.55 -7.22
CA VAL A 25 -1.09 -8.53 -7.62
C VAL A 25 -0.18 -8.87 -6.44
N THR A 26 0.35 -7.87 -5.75
CA THR A 26 1.22 -8.06 -4.58
C THR A 26 0.47 -8.70 -3.41
N LEU A 27 -0.80 -8.35 -3.21
CA LEU A 27 -1.67 -9.00 -2.24
C LEU A 27 -1.90 -10.49 -2.57
N ALA A 28 -2.15 -10.81 -3.85
CA ALA A 28 -2.30 -12.18 -4.30
C ALA A 28 -1.02 -13.00 -4.06
N PHE A 29 0.16 -12.44 -4.34
CA PHE A 29 1.43 -13.08 -4.02
C PHE A 29 1.61 -13.34 -2.52
N PHE A 30 1.22 -12.38 -1.66
CA PHE A 30 1.26 -12.57 -0.22
C PHE A 30 0.33 -13.71 0.23
N ILE A 31 -0.91 -13.74 -0.27
CA ILE A 31 -1.90 -14.77 0.06
C ILE A 31 -1.41 -16.15 -0.41
N ILE A 32 -0.92 -16.25 -1.65
CA ILE A 32 -0.33 -17.49 -2.20
C ILE A 32 0.85 -17.94 -1.34
N GLY A 33 1.72 -17.01 -0.93
CA GLY A 33 2.82 -17.28 -0.01
C GLY A 33 2.34 -17.82 1.33
N ALA A 34 1.37 -17.17 1.96
CA ALA A 34 0.82 -17.55 3.26
C ALA A 34 0.11 -18.92 3.23
N LEU A 35 -0.70 -19.18 2.19
CA LEU A 35 -1.31 -20.48 1.95
C LEU A 35 -0.26 -21.56 1.72
N GLY A 36 0.80 -21.23 0.98
CA GLY A 36 1.92 -22.11 0.75
C GLY A 36 2.69 -22.46 2.02
N ILE A 37 2.88 -21.50 2.94
CA ILE A 37 3.44 -21.78 4.27
C ILE A 37 2.51 -22.73 5.05
N ALA A 38 1.19 -22.52 5.02
CA ALA A 38 0.25 -23.44 5.67
C ALA A 38 0.36 -24.87 5.13
N VAL A 39 0.55 -25.02 3.81
CA VAL A 39 0.81 -26.32 3.17
C VAL A 39 2.14 -26.94 3.62
N LEU A 40 3.18 -26.12 3.82
CA LEU A 40 4.49 -26.59 4.29
C LEU A 40 4.47 -27.01 5.75
N LEU A 41 3.69 -26.31 6.59
CA LEU A 41 3.52 -26.64 8.01
C LEU A 41 2.68 -27.90 8.23
N ASP A 42 1.80 -28.25 7.27
CA ASP A 42 0.99 -29.47 7.31
C ASP A 42 1.81 -30.71 6.90
N THR A 43 2.78 -31.10 7.73
CA THR A 43 3.69 -32.23 7.46
C THR A 43 2.98 -33.57 7.29
N GLU A 44 1.82 -33.74 7.93
CA GLU A 44 1.00 -34.94 7.87
C GLU A 44 0.05 -34.98 6.66
N GLY A 45 -0.03 -33.89 5.89
CA GLY A 45 -0.89 -33.81 4.71
C GLY A 45 -2.35 -34.02 5.03
N THR A 46 -2.81 -33.53 6.18
CA THR A 46 -4.19 -33.68 6.67
C THR A 46 -5.14 -32.70 6.01
N SER A 47 -4.64 -31.53 5.60
CA SER A 47 -5.47 -30.51 4.99
C SER A 47 -5.78 -30.80 3.52
N SER A 48 -7.01 -30.51 3.11
CA SER A 48 -7.43 -30.55 1.71
C SER A 48 -6.59 -29.61 0.83
N LEU A 49 -6.04 -28.54 1.41
CA LEU A 49 -5.16 -27.58 0.72
C LEU A 49 -3.82 -28.22 0.34
N SER A 50 -3.19 -28.98 1.24
CA SER A 50 -1.94 -29.68 0.98
C SER A 50 -2.06 -30.79 -0.07
N ARG A 51 -3.22 -31.45 -0.14
CA ARG A 51 -3.52 -32.51 -1.11
C ARG A 51 -3.95 -31.96 -2.48
N SER A 52 -4.30 -30.68 -2.56
CA SER A 52 -4.73 -30.05 -3.81
C SER A 52 -3.56 -29.95 -4.82
N PRO A 53 -3.86 -29.78 -6.12
CA PRO A 53 -2.83 -29.52 -7.13
C PRO A 53 -1.94 -28.31 -6.79
N PHE A 54 -2.51 -27.30 -6.12
CA PHE A 54 -1.76 -26.15 -5.62
C PHE A 54 -0.74 -26.56 -4.55
N GLY A 55 -1.16 -27.32 -3.53
CA GLY A 55 -0.27 -27.73 -2.44
C GLY A 55 0.87 -28.63 -2.91
N VAL A 56 0.57 -29.58 -3.80
CA VAL A 56 1.57 -30.45 -4.44
C VAL A 56 2.55 -29.62 -5.29
N GLY A 57 2.04 -28.70 -6.10
CA GLY A 57 2.85 -27.80 -6.92
C GLY A 57 3.74 -26.88 -6.08
N TYR A 58 3.20 -26.31 -5.00
CA TYR A 58 3.92 -25.41 -4.11
C TYR A 58 5.05 -26.13 -3.36
N ARG A 59 4.81 -27.36 -2.88
CA ARG A 59 5.85 -28.22 -2.30
C ARG A 59 6.95 -28.52 -3.29
N LYS A 60 6.62 -28.86 -4.54
CA LYS A 60 7.61 -29.11 -5.59
C LYS A 60 8.45 -27.87 -5.91
N LEU A 61 7.81 -26.69 -5.94
CA LEU A 61 8.48 -25.41 -6.17
C LEU A 61 9.49 -25.10 -5.05
N THR A 62 9.07 -25.31 -3.79
CA THR A 62 9.89 -25.03 -2.61
C THR A 62 10.97 -26.07 -2.35
N GLN A 63 10.78 -27.32 -2.80
CA GLN A 63 11.84 -28.33 -2.84
C GLN A 63 12.94 -27.98 -3.84
N THR A 64 12.58 -27.36 -4.97
CA THR A 64 13.57 -26.87 -5.95
C THR A 64 14.33 -25.66 -5.41
N ASN A 65 13.61 -24.74 -4.76
CA ASN A 65 14.23 -23.59 -4.12
C ASN A 65 13.37 -23.10 -2.92
N PRO A 66 13.87 -23.24 -1.68
CA PRO A 66 13.12 -22.86 -0.48
C PRO A 66 12.88 -21.34 -0.41
N PHE A 67 13.68 -20.53 -1.12
CA PHE A 67 13.51 -19.08 -1.15
C PHE A 67 12.24 -18.62 -1.85
N PHE A 68 11.58 -19.46 -2.66
CA PHE A 68 10.31 -19.07 -3.29
C PHE A 68 9.23 -18.73 -2.27
N SER A 69 9.14 -19.50 -1.18
CA SER A 69 8.13 -19.23 -0.15
C SER A 69 8.39 -17.90 0.53
N ALA A 70 9.65 -17.64 0.92
CA ALA A 70 10.07 -16.37 1.49
C ALA A 70 9.87 -15.20 0.50
N MET A 71 10.15 -15.40 -0.79
CA MET A 71 9.98 -14.37 -1.82
C MET A 71 8.51 -13.98 -2.00
N PHE A 72 7.59 -14.95 -2.05
CA PHE A 72 6.16 -14.65 -2.21
C PHE A 72 5.59 -13.95 -0.97
N VAL A 73 5.95 -14.40 0.23
CA VAL A 73 5.47 -13.78 1.47
C VAL A 73 6.10 -12.41 1.68
N ASN A 74 7.43 -12.31 1.68
CA ASN A 74 8.11 -11.04 1.95
C ASN A 74 7.89 -10.04 0.82
N GLY A 75 7.99 -10.48 -0.44
CA GLY A 75 7.76 -9.62 -1.60
C GLY A 75 6.31 -9.16 -1.69
N GLY A 76 5.35 -10.06 -1.45
CA GLY A 76 3.93 -9.72 -1.41
C GLY A 76 3.61 -8.76 -0.26
N MET A 77 4.15 -9.00 0.93
CA MET A 77 3.94 -8.14 2.10
C MET A 77 4.56 -6.75 1.92
N ILE A 78 5.83 -6.67 1.51
CA ILE A 78 6.50 -5.39 1.29
C ILE A 78 5.84 -4.63 0.14
N GLY A 79 5.52 -5.32 -0.96
CA GLY A 79 4.85 -4.71 -2.12
C GLY A 79 3.47 -4.16 -1.79
N SER A 80 2.66 -4.92 -1.05
CA SER A 80 1.32 -4.47 -0.63
C SER A 80 1.40 -3.30 0.37
N LEU A 81 2.28 -3.37 1.37
CA LEU A 81 2.53 -2.27 2.30
C LEU A 81 3.00 -1.00 1.56
N PHE A 82 3.94 -1.14 0.63
CA PHE A 82 4.42 -0.02 -0.18
C PHE A 82 3.30 0.63 -0.98
N CYS A 83 2.44 -0.17 -1.62
CA CYS A 83 1.30 0.33 -2.37
C CYS A 83 0.29 1.05 -1.47
N ILE A 84 -0.04 0.48 -0.30
CA ILE A 84 -0.95 1.07 0.67
C ILE A 84 -0.41 2.42 1.17
N VAL A 85 0.86 2.47 1.60
CA VAL A 85 1.49 3.71 2.08
C VAL A 85 1.50 4.77 0.99
N SER A 86 1.86 4.40 -0.24
CA SER A 86 1.88 5.33 -1.38
C SER A 86 0.49 5.90 -1.69
N LEU A 87 -0.56 5.09 -1.61
CA LEU A 87 -1.94 5.53 -1.79
C LEU A 87 -2.39 6.45 -0.65
N LEU A 88 -2.07 6.10 0.60
CA LEU A 88 -2.39 6.93 1.77
C LEU A 88 -1.70 8.30 1.69
N ASP A 89 -0.44 8.34 1.27
CA ASP A 89 0.30 9.59 1.09
C ASP A 89 -0.29 10.44 -0.04
N HIS A 90 -0.71 9.81 -1.14
CA HIS A 90 -1.42 10.51 -2.22
C HIS A 90 -2.75 11.12 -1.76
N VAL A 91 -3.54 10.39 -0.96
CA VAL A 91 -4.81 10.88 -0.39
C VAL A 91 -4.55 12.02 0.58
N LYS A 92 -3.55 11.90 1.47
CA LYS A 92 -3.14 12.96 2.39
C LYS A 92 -2.68 14.21 1.64
N ALA A 93 -1.90 14.05 0.57
CA ALA A 93 -1.44 15.16 -0.26
C ALA A 93 -2.62 15.86 -0.95
N LYS A 94 -3.56 15.11 -1.53
CA LYS A 94 -4.79 15.67 -2.13
C LYS A 94 -5.65 16.42 -1.11
N LYS A 95 -5.85 15.86 0.08
CA LYS A 95 -6.63 16.51 1.15
C LYS A 95 -5.98 17.83 1.60
N LYS A 96 -4.65 17.87 1.75
CA LYS A 96 -3.92 19.11 2.05
C LYS A 96 -4.02 20.13 0.92
N ALA A 97 -3.88 19.70 -0.33
CA ALA A 97 -3.99 20.57 -1.50
C ALA A 97 -5.41 21.16 -1.66
N GLN A 98 -6.46 20.40 -1.33
CA GLN A 98 -7.85 20.89 -1.34
C GLN A 98 -8.21 21.78 -0.15
N GLN A 99 -7.54 21.63 1.00
CA GLN A 99 -7.75 22.50 2.16
C GLN A 99 -7.03 23.84 2.06
N ALA A 100 -5.92 23.91 1.31
CA ALA A 100 -5.20 25.16 1.06
C ALA A 100 -6.08 26.30 0.49
N PRO A 101 -6.92 26.10 -0.54
CA PRO A 101 -7.81 27.16 -1.04
C PRO A 101 -8.94 27.52 -0.07
N ALA A 102 -9.44 26.59 0.74
CA ALA A 102 -10.48 26.87 1.73
C ALA A 102 -9.95 27.72 2.90
N ILE A 103 -8.70 27.48 3.32
CA ILE A 103 -8.04 28.27 4.36
C ILE A 103 -7.64 29.65 3.83
N ALA A 104 -7.20 29.75 2.57
CA ALA A 104 -6.90 31.04 1.93
C ALA A 104 -8.17 31.89 1.72
N ALA A 105 -9.30 31.26 1.33
CA ALA A 105 -10.59 31.95 1.21
C ALA A 105 -11.13 32.39 2.58
N ALA A 106 -10.99 31.57 3.63
CA ALA A 106 -11.38 31.94 4.99
C ALA A 106 -10.49 33.07 5.56
N ALA A 107 -9.18 33.06 5.26
CA ALA A 107 -8.26 34.12 5.68
C ALA A 107 -8.53 35.46 4.97
N ALA A 108 -8.95 35.43 3.70
CA ALA A 108 -9.33 36.65 2.96
C ALA A 108 -10.61 37.30 3.51
N VAL A 109 -11.57 36.50 3.99
CA VAL A 109 -12.83 37.00 4.59
C VAL A 109 -12.61 37.62 5.98
N VAL A 110 -11.54 37.23 6.70
CA VAL A 110 -11.19 37.80 8.02
C VAL A 110 -10.30 39.04 7.90
N ALA A 111 -9.65 39.26 6.74
CA ALA A 111 -8.74 40.38 6.52
C ALA A 111 -9.41 41.71 6.10
N GLU A 112 -10.72 41.74 5.86
CA GLU A 112 -11.49 42.99 5.76
C GLU A 112 -12.20 43.31 7.10
N PRO A 113 -11.54 44.05 8.00
CA PRO A 113 -12.25 44.98 8.86
C PRO A 113 -11.74 46.43 8.63
N GLU A 114 -12.71 47.32 8.38
CA GLU A 114 -12.65 48.75 8.69
C GLU A 114 -11.71 49.67 7.89
N THR A 115 -12.09 49.99 6.65
CA THR A 115 -11.84 51.34 6.09
C THR A 115 -13.12 51.89 5.49
N LYS A 116 -14.06 52.35 6.34
CA LYS A 116 -15.11 53.29 5.94
C LYS A 116 -15.83 53.86 7.17
N LYS A 117 -15.29 54.93 7.73
CA LYS A 117 -16.04 56.07 8.29
C LYS A 117 -15.04 57.11 8.76
N ASP A 118 -14.82 58.11 7.93
CA ASP A 118 -14.63 59.49 8.37
C ASP A 118 -14.73 60.39 7.14
N LYS A 119 -15.90 61.00 6.98
CA LYS A 119 -16.14 62.23 6.22
C LYS A 119 -17.37 62.92 6.80
#